data_AF-A0A0N0P919-F1
#
_entry.id   AF-A0A0N0P919-F1
#
_cell.length_a   1.000
_cell.length_b   1.000
_cell.length_c   1.000
_cell.angle_alpha   90.00
_cell.angle_beta   90.00
_cell.angle_gamma   90.00
#
_symmetry.space_group_name_H-M   'P 1'
#
loop_
_entity.id
_entity.type
_entity.pdbx_description
1 polymer ?
#
loop_
_entity_poly.entity_id
_entity_poly.type
_entity_poly.pdbx_seq_one_letter_code
_entity_poly.pdbx_strand_id
1 'polypeptide(L)'
;MRRRNVVVDSATAAAFPDMEFVLLRCPKFYAKENIETVFPAAAHVAERFPSLTQRDVSYYLLYTFQSANYIMQKPGEVDESTLTLDDASQDLSSDGDDASSVVSSPSDKVNEDYFSELIQYTPSSVEWKDCSRERFFQFMKTARERIRERLHASTGDVPPALFMDWPDPATGLPVKSKRGPSTFNDSDAIQQFFSYNSELISGPGGGCRMIEHPRFGLNVYPAAGVVALPRCEEAVLCDAVRSLSL
;
A
#
# COMPACT_ATOMS: atom_id res chain seq x y z
N MET A 1 -21.69 -0.18 -14.27
CA MET A 1 -20.78 -0.78 -15.28
C MET A 1 -19.80 -1.66 -14.50
N ARG A 2 -19.85 -3.00 -14.60
CA ARG A 2 -18.87 -3.88 -13.89
C ARG A 2 -17.47 -3.57 -14.44
N ARG A 3 -16.53 -3.15 -13.57
CA ARG A 3 -15.11 -2.99 -13.94
C ARG A 3 -14.63 -4.37 -14.40
N ARG A 4 -14.35 -4.53 -15.71
CA ARG A 4 -14.14 -5.84 -16.37
C ARG A 4 -13.06 -6.74 -15.74
N ASN A 5 -12.23 -6.18 -14.88
CA ASN A 5 -11.06 -6.83 -14.30
C ASN A 5 -11.17 -7.07 -12.78
N VAL A 6 -12.20 -6.56 -12.08
CA VAL A 6 -12.35 -6.82 -10.64
C VAL A 6 -12.87 -8.25 -10.45
N VAL A 7 -12.15 -9.06 -9.66
CA VAL A 7 -12.52 -10.46 -9.34
C VAL A 7 -12.90 -10.66 -7.87
N VAL A 8 -12.35 -9.83 -6.98
CA VAL A 8 -12.87 -9.62 -5.63
C VAL A 8 -13.14 -8.14 -5.48
N ASP A 9 -14.41 -7.79 -5.25
CA ASP A 9 -14.84 -6.42 -4.98
C ASP A 9 -14.21 -5.89 -3.70
N SER A 10 -14.28 -4.58 -3.53
CA SER A 10 -13.80 -3.87 -2.35
C SER A 10 -14.29 -4.50 -1.05
N ALA A 11 -13.34 -4.88 -0.19
CA ALA A 11 -13.58 -5.42 1.14
C ALA A 11 -12.61 -4.78 2.15
N THR A 12 -13.00 -4.78 3.43
CA THR A 12 -12.13 -4.30 4.51
C THR A 12 -11.34 -5.47 5.10
N ALA A 13 -10.05 -5.28 5.34
CA ALA A 13 -9.21 -6.30 5.99
C ALA A 13 -9.59 -6.46 7.46
N ALA A 14 -9.84 -7.69 7.92
CA ALA A 14 -10.24 -7.97 9.30
C ALA A 14 -9.16 -7.53 10.31
N ALA A 15 -7.89 -7.74 9.98
CA ALA A 15 -6.76 -7.33 10.81
C ALA A 15 -6.47 -5.82 10.76
N PHE A 16 -7.01 -5.10 9.79
CA PHE A 16 -6.74 -3.68 9.53
C PHE A 16 -8.04 -2.95 9.14
N PRO A 17 -8.86 -2.50 10.11
CA PRO A 17 -10.22 -1.99 9.87
C PRO A 17 -10.34 -0.77 8.93
N ASP A 18 -9.25 -0.02 8.77
CA ASP A 18 -9.07 1.16 7.92
C ASP A 18 -8.36 0.85 6.59
N MET A 19 -8.08 -0.43 6.31
CA MET A 19 -7.51 -0.90 5.06
C MET A 19 -8.59 -1.56 4.20
N GLU A 20 -8.83 -0.95 3.05
CA GLU A 20 -9.59 -1.56 1.96
C GLU A 20 -8.66 -2.39 1.10
N PHE A 21 -9.14 -3.53 0.57
CA PHE A 21 -8.42 -4.27 -0.46
C PHE A 21 -9.33 -4.67 -1.62
N VAL A 22 -8.72 -4.79 -2.80
CA VAL A 22 -9.38 -5.16 -4.06
C VAL A 22 -8.48 -6.15 -4.81
N LEU A 23 -9.06 -7.21 -5.38
CA LEU A 23 -8.32 -8.11 -6.28
C LEU A 23 -8.73 -7.86 -7.73
N LEU A 24 -7.73 -7.56 -8.55
CA LEU A 24 -7.88 -7.32 -9.98
C LEU A 24 -7.19 -8.41 -10.78
N ARG A 25 -7.80 -8.85 -11.88
CA ARG A 25 -7.14 -9.65 -12.91
C ARG A 25 -6.48 -8.72 -13.93
N CYS A 26 -5.21 -8.97 -14.23
CA CYS A 26 -4.44 -8.20 -15.20
C CYS A 26 -4.56 -8.78 -16.61
N PRO A 27 -4.74 -7.93 -17.64
CA PRO A 27 -4.51 -8.32 -19.02
C PRO A 27 -3.07 -8.83 -19.20
N LYS A 28 -2.89 -9.88 -20.02
CA LYS A 28 -1.56 -10.48 -20.25
C LYS A 28 -0.55 -9.50 -20.83
N PHE A 29 -1.00 -8.59 -21.69
CA PHE A 29 -0.15 -7.54 -22.25
C PHE A 29 0.43 -6.65 -21.13
N TYR A 30 -0.42 -6.17 -20.23
CA TYR A 30 0.02 -5.40 -19.06
C TYR A 30 1.01 -6.18 -18.20
N ALA A 31 0.70 -7.45 -17.90
CA ALA A 31 1.58 -8.29 -17.09
C ALA A 31 2.97 -8.45 -17.72
N LYS A 32 3.04 -8.71 -19.03
CA LYS A 32 4.32 -8.86 -19.74
C LYS A 32 5.17 -7.58 -19.70
N GLU A 33 4.55 -6.42 -19.86
CA GLU A 33 5.28 -5.14 -19.95
C GLU A 33 5.61 -4.52 -18.59
N ASN A 34 4.78 -4.76 -17.57
CA ASN A 34 4.86 -4.02 -16.29
C ASN A 34 5.07 -4.93 -15.07
N ILE A 35 4.72 -6.22 -15.15
CA ILE A 35 4.89 -7.16 -14.05
C ILE A 35 6.14 -8.00 -14.26
N GLU A 36 6.29 -8.67 -15.39
CA GLU A 36 7.42 -9.58 -15.66
C GLU A 36 8.77 -8.82 -15.76
N THR A 37 8.73 -7.56 -16.16
CA THR A 37 9.89 -6.66 -16.22
C THR A 37 10.33 -6.16 -14.83
N VAL A 38 9.45 -6.20 -13.83
CA VAL A 38 9.78 -5.86 -12.43
C VAL A 38 10.10 -7.13 -11.65
N PHE A 39 9.29 -8.18 -11.86
CA PHE A 39 9.33 -9.49 -11.20
C PHE A 39 9.57 -10.62 -12.23
N PRO A 40 10.80 -10.83 -12.72
CA PRO A 40 11.07 -11.88 -13.71
C PRO A 40 10.64 -13.28 -13.25
N ALA A 41 10.70 -13.55 -11.94
CA ALA A 41 10.25 -14.81 -11.36
C ALA A 41 8.75 -15.11 -11.58
N ALA A 42 7.91 -14.09 -11.80
CA ALA A 42 6.49 -14.26 -12.10
C ALA A 42 6.27 -14.93 -13.47
N ALA A 43 7.16 -14.65 -14.44
CA ALA A 43 7.12 -15.26 -15.76
C ALA A 43 7.45 -16.76 -15.73
N HIS A 44 8.05 -17.29 -14.66
CA HIS A 44 8.48 -18.69 -14.59
C HIS A 44 7.51 -19.59 -13.80
N VAL A 45 6.29 -19.13 -13.49
CA VAL A 45 5.29 -19.91 -12.74
C VAL A 45 4.95 -21.22 -13.46
N ALA A 46 4.72 -21.17 -14.77
CA ALA A 46 4.37 -22.36 -15.55
C ALA A 46 5.53 -23.36 -15.67
N GLU A 47 6.78 -22.88 -15.71
CA GLU A 47 7.97 -23.74 -15.90
C GLU A 47 8.18 -24.74 -14.76
N ARG A 48 7.60 -24.46 -13.59
CA ARG A 48 7.64 -25.36 -12.45
C ARG A 48 6.75 -26.60 -12.61
N PHE A 49 5.89 -26.63 -13.63
CA PHE A 49 4.89 -27.69 -13.82
C PHE A 49 4.79 -28.10 -15.30
N PRO A 50 5.14 -29.35 -15.66
CA PRO A 50 5.15 -29.82 -17.04
C PRO A 50 3.80 -29.75 -17.77
N SER A 51 2.70 -29.77 -17.01
CA SER A 51 1.33 -29.73 -17.54
C SER A 51 0.82 -28.32 -17.82
N LEU A 52 1.57 -27.27 -17.44
CA LEU A 52 1.14 -25.89 -17.60
C LEU A 52 1.96 -25.20 -18.69
N THR A 53 1.26 -24.44 -19.52
CA THR A 53 1.90 -23.51 -20.44
C THR A 53 1.80 -22.09 -19.90
N GLN A 54 2.62 -21.16 -20.41
CA GLN A 54 2.48 -19.74 -20.11
C GLN A 54 1.11 -19.18 -20.47
N ARG A 55 0.36 -19.85 -21.35
CA ARG A 55 -1.01 -19.44 -21.69
C ARG A 55 -1.99 -19.75 -20.56
N ASP A 56 -1.65 -20.62 -19.64
CA ASP A 56 -2.51 -21.07 -18.55
C ASP A 56 -2.33 -20.24 -17.28
N VAL A 57 -1.28 -19.41 -17.20
CA VAL A 57 -1.04 -18.51 -16.07
C VAL A 57 -1.83 -17.21 -16.22
N SER A 58 -2.45 -16.79 -15.12
CA SER A 58 -3.13 -15.49 -14.99
C SER A 58 -2.42 -14.65 -13.92
N TYR A 59 -2.45 -13.33 -14.12
CA TYR A 59 -1.81 -12.36 -13.24
C TYR A 59 -2.89 -11.54 -12.55
N TYR A 60 -2.61 -11.17 -11.31
CA TYR A 60 -3.51 -10.40 -10.47
C TYR A 60 -2.74 -9.32 -9.71
N LEU A 61 -3.44 -8.22 -9.42
CA LEU A 61 -3.00 -7.19 -8.48
C LEU A 61 -3.92 -7.20 -7.28
N LEU A 62 -3.36 -7.43 -6.10
CA LEU A 62 -4.03 -7.27 -4.81
C LEU A 62 -3.72 -5.87 -4.30
N TYR A 63 -4.63 -4.93 -4.53
CA TYR A 63 -4.49 -3.56 -4.06
C TYR A 63 -4.92 -3.43 -2.61
N THR A 64 -4.26 -2.53 -1.91
CA THR A 64 -4.69 -1.99 -0.63
C THR A 64 -4.84 -0.49 -0.74
N PHE A 65 -5.83 0.06 -0.06
CA PHE A 65 -6.03 1.50 0.14
C PHE A 65 -6.18 1.73 1.64
N GLN A 66 -5.23 2.44 2.23
CA GLN A 66 -5.27 2.78 3.66
C GLN A 66 -5.64 4.24 3.81
N SER A 67 -6.67 4.53 4.59
CA SER A 67 -7.04 5.92 4.87
C SER A 67 -6.03 6.57 5.80
N ALA A 68 -5.61 7.80 5.49
CA ALA A 68 -4.95 8.64 6.47
C ALA A 68 -6.00 9.21 7.42
N ASN A 69 -6.31 8.48 8.49
CA ASN A 69 -7.01 9.06 9.62
C ASN A 69 -6.01 9.88 10.43
N TYR A 70 -5.81 11.14 10.05
CA TYR A 70 -5.19 12.13 10.92
C TYR A 70 -6.09 12.31 12.15
N ILE A 71 -5.87 11.52 13.20
CA ILE A 71 -6.18 12.01 14.54
C ILE A 71 -4.99 12.92 14.87
N MET A 72 -5.16 14.21 14.61
CA MET A 72 -4.29 15.22 15.20
C MET A 72 -4.46 15.17 16.72
N GLN A 73 -3.73 14.29 17.40
CA GLN A 73 -3.32 14.63 18.75
C GLN A 73 -2.45 15.87 18.58
N LYS A 74 -2.97 17.02 19.03
CA LYS A 74 -2.17 18.24 19.13
C LYS A 74 -0.86 17.86 19.85
N PRO A 75 0.30 18.30 19.36
CA PRO A 75 1.53 18.17 20.13
C PRO A 75 1.32 18.95 21.44
N GLY A 76 1.03 18.25 22.54
CA GLY A 76 0.68 18.87 23.82
C GLY A 76 -0.12 18.02 24.81
N GLU A 77 -0.71 16.89 24.43
CA GLU A 77 -1.37 15.97 25.38
C GLU A 77 -0.69 14.59 25.41
N VAL A 78 0.65 14.58 25.47
CA VAL A 78 1.33 13.45 26.09
C VAL A 78 1.27 13.73 27.58
N ASP A 79 0.42 12.99 28.27
CA ASP A 79 0.42 12.93 29.73
C ASP A 79 1.83 12.48 30.16
N GLU A 80 2.64 13.44 30.67
CA GLU A 80 3.99 13.27 31.21
C GLU A 80 4.04 12.36 32.46
N SER A 81 3.08 11.46 32.63
CA SER A 81 2.98 10.56 33.77
C SER A 81 3.44 9.12 33.46
N THR A 82 3.89 8.81 32.22
CA THR A 82 4.23 7.43 31.84
C THR A 82 5.66 7.17 31.33
N LEU A 83 6.57 8.14 31.43
CA LEU A 83 7.99 7.94 31.12
C LEU A 83 8.89 8.38 32.29
N THR A 84 8.77 7.70 33.42
CA THR A 84 9.89 7.61 34.37
C THR A 84 10.92 6.65 33.79
N LEU A 85 11.89 7.19 33.03
CA LEU A 85 13.17 6.55 32.84
C LEU A 85 14.16 7.19 33.82
N ASP A 86 14.74 6.33 34.64
CA ASP A 86 15.58 6.68 35.77
C ASP A 86 16.70 7.67 35.44
N ASP A 87 16.82 8.60 36.38
CA ASP A 87 17.85 9.61 36.54
C ASP A 87 19.25 9.01 36.66
N ALA A 88 20.16 9.50 35.82
CA ALA A 88 21.58 9.59 36.15
C ALA A 88 22.19 10.79 35.42
N SER A 89 21.93 11.97 35.97
CA SER A 89 22.87 13.09 36.14
C SER A 89 23.99 13.30 35.10
N GLN A 90 23.96 14.42 34.39
CA GLN A 90 25.07 15.38 34.51
C GLN A 90 24.65 16.79 34.07
N ASP A 91 24.71 17.66 35.06
CA ASP A 91 24.46 19.09 35.09
C ASP A 91 25.65 19.84 34.48
N LEU A 92 25.41 20.76 33.52
CA LEU A 92 26.29 21.89 33.22
C LEU A 92 25.45 23.05 32.65
N SER A 93 25.09 23.94 33.57
CA SER A 93 24.67 25.33 33.37
C SER A 93 25.51 26.13 32.36
N SER A 94 24.88 26.99 31.56
CA SER A 94 25.21 28.43 31.50
C SER A 94 24.18 29.24 30.70
N ASP A 95 23.91 30.43 31.24
CA ASP A 95 22.95 31.48 30.88
C ASP A 95 22.99 32.04 29.45
N GLY A 96 21.88 32.67 29.03
CA GLY A 96 21.88 33.66 27.95
C GLY A 96 20.51 34.14 27.45
N ASP A 97 19.98 35.18 28.09
CA ASP A 97 19.18 36.31 27.58
C ASP A 97 17.84 36.14 26.80
N ASP A 98 16.77 36.54 27.49
CA ASP A 98 15.76 37.55 27.14
C ASP A 98 15.44 37.87 25.66
N ALA A 99 14.19 37.62 25.23
CA ALA A 99 13.41 38.54 24.40
C ALA A 99 11.90 38.19 24.31
N SER A 100 11.11 38.98 25.05
CA SER A 100 9.71 39.42 24.87
C SER A 100 8.64 38.50 24.24
N SER A 101 7.58 38.30 25.02
CA SER A 101 6.24 37.90 24.56
C SER A 101 5.67 38.88 23.53
N VAL A 102 5.20 38.34 22.40
CA VAL A 102 4.17 39.00 21.60
C VAL A 102 3.03 38.00 21.42
N VAL A 103 1.98 38.20 22.22
CA VAL A 103 0.68 37.55 22.07
C VAL A 103 0.05 38.12 20.80
N SER A 104 0.00 37.32 19.74
CA SER A 104 -0.82 37.63 18.57
C SER A 104 -1.99 36.65 18.55
N SER A 105 -3.17 37.18 18.87
CA SER A 105 -4.45 36.49 18.72
C SER A 105 -4.60 35.97 17.28
N PRO A 106 -4.97 34.71 17.04
CA PRO A 106 -5.35 34.29 15.71
C PRO A 106 -6.76 34.83 15.45
N SER A 107 -6.82 35.94 14.72
CA SER A 107 -8.01 36.32 13.97
C SER A 107 -8.31 35.20 12.97
N ASP A 108 -9.49 34.58 13.11
CA ASP A 108 -10.07 33.61 12.19
C ASP A 108 -10.09 34.15 10.76
N LYS A 109 -9.03 33.85 10.01
CA LYS A 109 -9.05 33.84 8.56
C LYS A 109 -9.32 32.40 8.15
N VAL A 110 -10.51 32.20 7.63
CA VAL A 110 -10.88 31.02 6.85
C VAL A 110 -9.86 30.89 5.72
N ASN A 111 -8.83 30.07 5.91
CA ASN A 111 -7.84 29.77 4.88
C ASN A 111 -8.47 28.75 3.91
N GLU A 112 -8.71 29.20 2.68
CA GLU A 112 -9.26 28.43 1.56
C GLU A 112 -8.25 27.49 0.88
N ASP A 113 -7.19 27.05 1.57
CA ASP A 113 -6.17 26.13 1.02
C ASP A 113 -6.01 24.89 1.91
N TYR A 114 -7.09 24.13 2.10
CA TYR A 114 -7.02 22.79 2.70
C TYR A 114 -6.48 21.77 1.67
N PHE A 115 -5.23 21.93 1.27
CA PHE A 115 -4.51 20.83 0.64
C PHE A 115 -4.33 19.72 1.69
N SER A 116 -4.61 18.47 1.32
CA SER A 116 -4.30 17.30 2.15
C SER A 116 -2.85 17.38 2.65
N GLU A 117 -2.64 17.28 3.97
CA GLU A 117 -1.30 17.29 4.58
C GLU A 117 -0.42 16.13 4.12
N LEU A 118 -0.95 15.10 3.46
CA LEU A 118 -0.16 14.05 2.80
C LEU A 118 0.59 14.54 1.56
N ILE A 119 0.04 15.57 0.90
CA ILE A 119 0.65 16.23 -0.26
C ILE A 119 1.87 17.02 0.22
N GLN A 120 1.79 17.59 1.41
CA GLN A 120 2.91 18.28 2.03
C GLN A 120 3.90 17.26 2.60
N TYR A 121 5.19 17.47 2.37
CA TYR A 121 6.24 16.62 2.94
C TYR A 121 6.58 17.08 4.36
N THR A 122 5.66 16.83 5.30
CA THR A 122 5.85 17.11 6.74
C THR A 122 6.40 15.88 7.47
N PRO A 123 7.07 16.02 8.63
CA PRO A 123 7.52 14.88 9.43
C PRO A 123 6.40 13.88 9.74
N SER A 124 5.22 14.37 10.13
CA SER A 124 4.05 13.53 10.40
C SER A 124 3.57 12.78 9.16
N SER A 125 3.63 13.39 7.98
CA SER A 125 3.29 12.71 6.71
C SER A 125 4.27 11.58 6.38
N VAL A 126 5.54 11.73 6.74
CA VAL A 126 6.60 10.73 6.49
C VAL A 126 6.41 9.54 7.44
N GLU A 127 6.25 9.81 8.73
CA GLU A 127 5.98 8.78 9.74
C GLU A 127 4.74 7.95 9.38
N TRP A 128 3.65 8.61 9.00
CA TRP A 128 2.45 7.90 8.57
C TRP A 128 2.66 7.05 7.31
N LYS A 129 3.44 7.53 6.32
CA LYS A 129 3.78 6.75 5.11
C LYS A 129 4.60 5.51 5.48
N ASP A 130 5.53 5.63 6.42
CA ASP A 130 6.33 4.50 6.90
C ASP A 130 5.47 3.48 7.66
N CYS A 131 4.62 3.92 8.59
CA CYS A 131 3.67 3.03 9.27
C CYS A 131 2.72 2.33 8.26
N SER A 132 2.20 3.06 7.28
CA SER A 132 1.32 2.52 6.24
C SER A 132 2.03 1.48 5.36
N ARG A 133 3.31 1.71 5.06
CA ARG A 133 4.16 0.77 4.33
C ARG A 133 4.40 -0.53 5.11
N GLU A 134 4.66 -0.43 6.40
CA GLU A 134 4.84 -1.61 7.26
C GLU A 134 3.55 -2.44 7.37
N ARG A 135 2.41 -1.77 7.56
CA ARG A 135 1.09 -2.42 7.59
C ARG A 135 0.76 -3.12 6.28
N PHE A 136 1.08 -2.49 5.15
CA PHE A 136 0.98 -3.11 3.84
C PHE A 136 1.83 -4.39 3.75
N PHE A 137 3.08 -4.36 4.21
CA PHE A 137 3.92 -5.56 4.23
C PHE A 137 3.39 -6.67 5.14
N GLN A 138 2.82 -6.32 6.29
CA GLN A 138 2.16 -7.28 7.16
C GLN A 138 0.93 -7.89 6.48
N PHE A 139 0.05 -7.07 5.91
CA PHE A 139 -1.11 -7.55 5.14
C PHE A 139 -0.70 -8.50 4.02
N MET A 140 0.34 -8.15 3.24
CA MET A 140 0.80 -8.99 2.14
C MET A 140 1.44 -10.30 2.60
N LYS A 141 2.08 -10.33 3.79
CA LYS A 141 2.56 -11.58 4.40
C LYS A 141 1.38 -12.49 4.77
N THR A 142 0.38 -11.95 5.47
CA THR A 142 -0.84 -12.65 5.86
C THR A 142 -1.61 -13.17 4.64
N ALA A 143 -1.79 -12.33 3.62
CA ALA A 143 -2.45 -12.71 2.37
C ALA A 143 -1.72 -13.87 1.68
N ARG A 144 -0.39 -13.81 1.61
CA ARG A 144 0.41 -14.89 1.01
C ARG A 144 0.26 -16.21 1.76
N GLU A 145 0.28 -16.18 3.09
CA GLU A 145 0.10 -17.37 3.93
C GLU A 145 -1.29 -17.96 3.72
N ARG A 146 -2.33 -17.14 3.78
CA ARG A 146 -3.71 -17.58 3.57
C ARG A 146 -3.96 -18.16 2.17
N ILE A 147 -3.40 -17.54 1.13
CA ILE A 147 -3.49 -18.04 -0.25
C ILE A 147 -2.77 -19.38 -0.37
N ARG A 148 -1.57 -19.51 0.21
CA ARG A 148 -0.82 -20.78 0.20
C ARG A 148 -1.57 -21.90 0.89
N GLU A 149 -2.09 -21.66 2.09
CA GLU A 149 -2.86 -22.65 2.85
C GLU A 149 -4.05 -23.17 2.04
N ARG A 150 -4.82 -22.26 1.42
CA ARG A 150 -6.00 -22.62 0.62
C ARG A 150 -5.64 -23.38 -0.65
N LEU A 151 -4.57 -22.98 -1.33
CA LEU A 151 -4.08 -23.71 -2.51
C LEU A 151 -3.57 -25.09 -2.13
N HIS A 152 -2.80 -25.23 -1.05
CA HIS A 152 -2.35 -26.54 -0.55
C HIS A 152 -3.52 -27.45 -0.18
N ALA A 153 -4.56 -26.92 0.46
CA ALA A 153 -5.77 -27.69 0.76
C ALA A 153 -6.51 -28.17 -0.51
N SER A 154 -6.38 -27.44 -1.62
CA SER A 154 -6.96 -27.79 -2.93
C SER A 154 -6.10 -28.81 -3.69
N THR A 155 -4.78 -28.62 -3.73
CA THR A 155 -3.84 -29.42 -4.54
C THR A 155 -3.26 -30.63 -3.81
N GLY A 156 -3.49 -30.76 -2.50
CA GLY A 156 -2.92 -31.82 -1.67
C GLY A 156 -1.40 -31.70 -1.53
N ASP A 157 -0.68 -32.81 -1.72
CA ASP A 157 0.77 -32.89 -1.55
C ASP A 157 1.58 -32.22 -2.67
N VAL A 158 0.92 -31.77 -3.74
CA VAL A 158 1.59 -31.06 -4.84
C VAL A 158 1.82 -29.60 -4.43
N PRO A 159 3.06 -29.08 -4.48
CA PRO A 159 3.33 -27.67 -4.23
C PRO A 159 2.52 -26.79 -5.17
N PRO A 160 1.86 -25.73 -4.69
CA PRO A 160 1.03 -24.90 -5.54
C PRO A 160 1.88 -24.08 -6.51
N ALA A 161 1.42 -23.99 -7.75
CA ALA A 161 1.99 -23.12 -8.77
C ALA A 161 1.65 -21.65 -8.45
N LEU A 162 2.37 -21.06 -7.51
CA LEU A 162 2.12 -19.71 -7.02
C LEU A 162 3.39 -18.87 -7.06
N PHE A 163 3.28 -17.69 -7.68
CA PHE A 163 4.14 -16.56 -7.42
C PHE A 163 3.34 -15.49 -6.67
N MET A 164 3.93 -14.97 -5.59
CA MET A 164 3.41 -13.78 -4.92
C MET A 164 4.57 -12.98 -4.33
N ASP A 165 4.63 -11.71 -4.72
CA ASP A 165 5.58 -10.71 -4.25
C ASP A 165 4.92 -9.33 -4.33
N TRP A 166 5.58 -8.31 -3.82
CA TRP A 166 5.11 -6.93 -3.90
C TRP A 166 6.30 -5.98 -4.03
N PRO A 167 6.10 -4.84 -4.70
CA PRO A 167 7.08 -3.79 -4.69
C PRO A 167 7.07 -3.12 -3.31
N ASP A 168 8.22 -2.60 -2.93
CA ASP A 168 8.29 -1.58 -1.90
C ASP A 168 7.70 -0.28 -2.47
N PRO A 169 6.59 0.26 -1.94
CA PRO A 169 5.95 1.45 -2.50
C PRO A 169 6.89 2.67 -2.57
N ALA A 170 7.93 2.74 -1.74
CA ALA A 170 8.89 3.83 -1.76
C ALA A 170 9.89 3.75 -2.94
N THR A 171 10.15 2.55 -3.46
CA THR A 171 11.20 2.33 -4.49
C THR A 171 10.68 1.68 -5.77
N GLY A 172 9.48 1.09 -5.73
CA GLY A 172 8.94 0.27 -6.81
C GLY A 172 9.66 -1.06 -7.03
N LEU A 173 10.61 -1.43 -6.17
CA LEU A 173 11.44 -2.63 -6.34
C LEU A 173 10.85 -3.84 -5.60
N PRO A 174 11.03 -5.07 -6.11
CA PRO A 174 10.57 -6.28 -5.43
C PRO A 174 11.13 -6.43 -4.03
N VAL A 175 10.28 -6.79 -3.07
CA VAL A 175 10.68 -7.04 -1.68
C VAL A 175 11.31 -8.42 -1.49
N LYS A 176 10.84 -9.45 -2.22
CA LYS A 176 11.26 -10.85 -1.97
C LYS A 176 12.03 -11.49 -3.11
N SER A 177 11.67 -11.19 -4.35
CA SER A 177 12.26 -11.79 -5.54
C SER A 177 13.41 -10.93 -6.09
N LYS A 178 14.18 -11.51 -7.01
CA LYS A 178 15.25 -10.79 -7.69
C LYS A 178 14.65 -9.67 -8.56
N ARG A 179 15.17 -8.44 -8.40
CA ARG A 179 14.77 -7.29 -9.22
C ARG A 179 14.97 -7.54 -10.70
N GLY A 180 13.98 -7.15 -11.50
CA GLY A 180 14.09 -6.99 -12.94
C GLY A 180 14.73 -5.64 -13.34
N PRO A 181 14.72 -5.31 -14.65
CA PRO A 181 15.26 -4.06 -15.17
C PRO A 181 14.40 -2.81 -14.93
N SER A 182 13.19 -2.94 -14.39
CA SER A 182 12.24 -1.83 -14.20
C SER A 182 11.69 -1.75 -12.78
N THR A 183 10.99 -0.65 -12.47
CA THR A 183 10.29 -0.41 -11.20
C THR A 183 8.78 -0.43 -11.40
N PHE A 184 8.04 -0.82 -10.38
CA PHE A 184 6.59 -0.76 -10.36
C PHE A 184 6.12 0.58 -9.79
N ASN A 185 5.15 1.23 -10.43
CA ASN A 185 4.53 2.46 -9.96
C ASN A 185 3.03 2.24 -9.72
N ASP A 186 2.62 2.29 -8.45
CA ASP A 186 1.22 2.12 -8.05
C ASP A 186 0.30 3.14 -8.71
N SER A 187 0.76 4.38 -8.91
CA SER A 187 -0.06 5.45 -9.47
C SER A 187 -0.40 5.24 -10.95
N ASP A 188 0.55 4.71 -11.73
CA ASP A 188 0.34 4.38 -13.15
C ASP A 188 -0.61 3.20 -13.28
N ALA A 189 -0.40 2.18 -12.44
CA ALA A 189 -1.24 0.99 -12.42
C ALA A 189 -2.68 1.33 -11.98
N ILE A 190 -2.86 2.22 -11.00
CA ILE A 190 -4.19 2.64 -10.57
C ILE A 190 -4.95 3.36 -11.68
N GLN A 191 -4.30 4.26 -12.42
CA GLN A 191 -4.93 4.95 -13.55
C GLN A 191 -5.41 4.00 -14.65
N GLN A 192 -4.73 2.87 -14.83
CA GLN A 192 -5.11 1.89 -15.83
C GLN A 192 -6.27 0.99 -15.39
N PHE A 193 -6.39 0.72 -14.10
CA PHE A 193 -7.35 -0.28 -13.59
C PHE A 193 -8.54 0.29 -12.84
N PHE A 194 -8.42 1.48 -12.27
CA PHE A 194 -9.47 2.12 -11.48
C PHE A 194 -9.97 3.36 -12.20
N SER A 195 -11.28 3.55 -12.16
CA SER A 195 -11.94 4.78 -12.63
C SER A 195 -11.95 5.81 -11.49
N TYR A 196 -10.78 6.08 -10.91
CA TYR A 196 -10.61 7.10 -9.87
C TYR A 196 -10.23 8.42 -10.52
N ASN A 197 -10.62 9.53 -9.90
CA ASN A 197 -10.20 10.83 -10.38
C ASN A 197 -8.70 10.98 -10.14
N SER A 198 -8.00 11.61 -11.10
CA SER A 198 -6.62 12.01 -10.94
C SER A 198 -6.53 13.52 -10.91
N GLU A 199 -6.00 14.08 -9.83
CA GLU A 199 -5.80 15.51 -9.70
C GLU A 199 -4.34 15.87 -9.94
N LEU A 200 -4.08 16.89 -10.75
CA LEU A 200 -2.75 17.45 -10.90
C LEU A 200 -2.59 18.59 -9.90
N ILE A 201 -1.73 18.39 -8.91
CA ILE A 201 -1.43 19.42 -7.91
C ILE A 201 -0.10 20.05 -8.30
N SER A 202 -0.15 21.31 -8.71
CA SER A 202 1.03 22.07 -9.13
C SER A 202 1.46 23.01 -8.01
N GLY A 203 2.72 22.90 -7.59
CA GLY A 203 3.34 23.82 -6.65
C GLY A 203 4.61 24.47 -7.23
N PRO A 204 5.25 25.38 -6.47
CA PRO A 204 6.46 26.07 -6.92
C PRO A 204 7.64 25.14 -7.27
N GLY A 205 7.65 23.93 -6.70
CA GLY A 205 8.67 22.89 -6.94
C GLY A 205 8.33 21.88 -8.05
N GLY A 206 7.23 22.07 -8.78
CA GLY A 206 6.73 21.14 -9.78
C GLY A 206 5.32 20.63 -9.48
N GLY A 207 4.81 19.75 -10.34
CA GLY A 207 3.50 19.13 -10.17
C GLY A 207 3.59 17.66 -9.79
N CYS A 208 2.71 17.21 -8.90
CA CYS A 208 2.48 15.80 -8.63
C CYS A 208 1.05 15.41 -9.06
N ARG A 209 0.87 14.14 -9.42
CA ARG A 209 -0.45 13.60 -9.71
C ARG A 209 -0.94 12.84 -8.48
N MET A 210 -2.10 13.23 -7.98
CA MET A 210 -2.78 12.57 -6.87
C MET A 210 -3.93 11.71 -7.39
N ILE A 211 -4.21 10.62 -6.66
CA ILE A 211 -5.34 9.75 -6.92
C ILE A 211 -6.38 10.03 -5.85
N GLU A 212 -7.61 10.34 -6.26
CA GLU A 212 -8.74 10.52 -5.35
C GLU A 212 -9.49 9.20 -5.19
N HIS A 213 -9.41 8.60 -4.01
CA HIS A 213 -10.16 7.40 -3.69
C HIS A 213 -11.63 7.73 -3.41
N PRO A 214 -12.62 7.01 -3.97
CA PRO A 214 -14.05 7.35 -3.82
C PRO A 214 -14.55 7.44 -2.37
N ARG A 215 -13.90 6.72 -1.45
CA ARG A 215 -14.25 6.71 -0.02
C ARG A 215 -13.30 7.51 0.85
N PHE A 216 -12.02 7.61 0.47
CA PHE A 216 -10.97 8.18 1.32
C PHE A 216 -10.46 9.54 0.81
N GLY A 217 -11.00 10.03 -0.31
CA GLY A 217 -10.54 11.24 -0.98
C GLY A 217 -9.06 11.14 -1.35
N LEU A 218 -8.35 12.26 -1.22
CA LEU A 218 -6.90 12.36 -1.46
C LEU A 218 -6.06 11.80 -0.29
N ASN A 219 -6.69 11.47 0.84
CA ASN A 219 -6.04 11.00 2.06
C ASN A 219 -5.91 9.47 2.06
N VAL A 220 -5.19 8.94 1.07
CA VAL A 220 -5.10 7.51 0.84
C VAL A 220 -3.67 7.06 0.54
N TYR A 221 -3.27 5.92 1.13
CA TYR A 221 -2.05 5.20 0.79
C TYR A 221 -2.38 3.99 -0.09
N PRO A 222 -2.26 4.10 -1.42
CA PRO A 222 -2.38 2.95 -2.30
C PRO A 222 -1.10 2.12 -2.33
N ALA A 223 -1.22 0.80 -2.34
CA ALA A 223 -0.11 -0.11 -2.64
C ALA A 223 -0.61 -1.45 -3.19
N ALA A 224 0.12 -2.04 -4.15
CA ALA A 224 -0.27 -3.27 -4.84
C ALA A 224 0.67 -4.45 -4.55
N GLY A 225 0.10 -5.64 -4.36
CA GLY A 225 0.82 -6.91 -4.43
C GLY A 225 0.57 -7.62 -5.76
N VAL A 226 1.56 -8.33 -6.27
CA VAL A 226 1.47 -9.14 -7.49
C VAL A 226 1.23 -10.59 -7.14
N VAL A 227 0.26 -11.21 -7.82
CA VAL A 227 0.01 -12.65 -7.73
C VAL A 227 -0.02 -13.23 -9.14
N ALA A 228 0.66 -14.36 -9.36
CA ALA A 228 0.55 -15.13 -10.59
C ALA A 228 0.34 -16.62 -10.28
N LEU A 229 -0.69 -17.21 -10.87
CA LEU A 229 -1.09 -18.61 -10.68
C LEU A 229 -1.87 -19.16 -11.89
N PRO A 230 -2.00 -20.49 -12.00
CA PRO A 230 -2.80 -21.12 -13.06
C PRO A 230 -4.24 -20.68 -13.01
N ARG A 231 -4.84 -20.40 -14.17
CA ARG A 231 -6.21 -19.91 -14.27
C ARG A 231 -7.24 -20.83 -13.60
N CYS A 232 -6.98 -22.13 -13.55
CA CYS A 232 -7.85 -23.10 -12.86
C CYS A 232 -7.96 -22.87 -11.35
N GLU A 233 -6.95 -22.25 -10.73
CA GLU A 233 -6.90 -21.97 -9.29
C GLU A 233 -7.51 -20.61 -8.91
N GLU A 234 -8.07 -19.86 -9.87
CA GLU A 234 -8.61 -18.52 -9.60
C GLU A 234 -9.74 -18.52 -8.57
N ALA A 235 -10.60 -19.55 -8.58
CA ALA A 235 -11.67 -19.66 -7.60
C ALA A 235 -11.09 -19.77 -6.17
N VAL A 236 -10.06 -20.60 -5.99
CA VAL A 236 -9.36 -20.78 -4.72
C VAL A 236 -8.67 -19.49 -4.28
N LEU A 237 -8.05 -18.77 -5.21
CA LEU A 237 -7.48 -17.43 -4.95
C LEU A 237 -8.54 -16.45 -4.44
N CYS A 238 -9.69 -16.36 -5.14
CA CYS A 238 -10.76 -15.43 -4.77
C CYS A 238 -11.30 -15.74 -3.38
N ASP A 239 -11.49 -17.03 -3.06
CA ASP A 239 -11.98 -17.45 -1.76
C ASP A 239 -10.95 -17.21 -0.65
N ALA A 240 -9.67 -17.44 -0.92
CA ALA A 240 -8.60 -17.11 0.01
C ALA A 240 -8.54 -15.61 0.31
N VAL A 241 -8.63 -14.76 -0.72
CA VAL A 241 -8.60 -13.30 -0.57
C VAL A 241 -9.84 -12.77 0.13
N ARG A 242 -11.04 -13.28 -0.19
CA ARG A 242 -12.27 -12.95 0.55
C ARG A 242 -12.18 -13.32 2.03
N SER A 243 -11.48 -14.40 2.37
CA SER A 243 -11.29 -14.78 3.77
C SER A 243 -10.42 -13.83 4.59
N LEU A 244 -9.78 -12.83 3.96
CA LEU A 244 -9.02 -11.78 4.65
C LEU A 244 -9.93 -10.71 5.28
N SER A 245 -11.22 -10.68 4.91
CA SER A 245 -12.23 -9.80 5.50
C SER A 245 -13.11 -10.48 6.55
N LEU A 246 -12.79 -11.72 6.93
CA LEU A 246 -13.53 -12.51 7.92
C LEU A 246 -12.80 -12.54 9.27
#